data_AF-A0A416CJ94-F1
#
_entry.id   AF-A0A416CJ94-F1
#
_cell.length_a   1.000
_cell.length_b   1.000
_cell.length_c   1.000
_cell.angle_alpha   90.00
_cell.angle_beta   90.00
_cell.angle_gamma   90.00
#
_symmetry.space_group_name_H-M   'P 1'
#
loop_
_entity.id
_entity.type
_entity.pdbx_description
1 polymer ?
#
loop_
_entity_poly.entity_id
_entity_poly.type
_entity_poly.pdbx_seq_one_letter_code
_entity_poly.pdbx_strand_id
1 'polypeptide(L)'
;MISSDQIAKNYDIAGVRKANLPGLHMLLLGFFAGMFIALAGAAASVASADITNPSAARIVSALVFPAGLAMVICNGSELFTGNCLMVISLLDHKITFKALMKNYLFVYLGNLIGSLFVSVLFVYGHIPGLYDGLLAQNMVNTAVTKVSGKILAVYPPISAFVLCGFEHCVANMFYIPAGMMTASAYGIAAEGLNIGTFILNNLIPATIGNIFGGVIVVGCLYWYLFLREKN
;
A
#
# COMPACT_ATOMS: atom_id res chain seq x y z
N MET A 1 5.38 -15.52 24.10
CA MET A 1 4.40 -14.88 23.21
C MET A 1 4.15 -13.47 23.74
N ILE A 2 4.19 -12.44 22.90
CA ILE A 2 3.95 -11.05 23.34
C ILE A 2 2.45 -10.88 23.61
N SER A 3 2.07 -10.30 24.76
CA SER A 3 0.66 -10.08 25.12
C SER A 3 0.04 -8.92 24.34
N SER A 4 -1.28 -8.92 24.17
CA SER A 4 -2.00 -7.85 23.44
C SER A 4 -1.81 -6.47 24.07
N ASP A 5 -1.72 -6.40 25.40
CA ASP A 5 -1.38 -5.15 26.11
C ASP A 5 0.01 -4.63 25.75
N GLN A 6 0.99 -5.53 25.69
CA GLN A 6 2.35 -5.16 25.30
C GLN A 6 2.41 -4.73 23.83
N ILE A 7 1.62 -5.35 22.95
CA ILE A 7 1.49 -4.94 21.54
C ILE A 7 0.93 -3.52 21.44
N ALA A 8 -0.15 -3.20 22.16
CA ALA A 8 -0.72 -1.86 22.16
C ALA A 8 0.28 -0.79 22.63
N LYS A 9 1.01 -1.06 23.72
CA LYS A 9 2.09 -0.18 24.22
C LYS A 9 3.22 -0.02 23.21
N ASN A 10 3.62 -1.09 22.52
CA ASN A 10 4.67 -1.03 21.50
C ASN A 10 4.23 -0.15 20.31
N TYR A 11 2.97 -0.24 19.89
CA TYR A 11 2.43 0.65 18.85
C TYR A 11 2.41 2.10 19.29
N ASP A 12 2.04 2.35 20.54
CA ASP A 12 2.03 3.70 21.09
C ASP A 12 3.45 4.31 21.14
N ILE A 13 4.43 3.58 21.69
CA ILE A 13 5.84 4.03 21.71
C ILE A 13 6.35 4.28 20.29
N ALA A 14 6.03 3.39 19.35
CA ALA A 14 6.41 3.56 17.95
C ALA A 14 5.76 4.80 17.32
N GLY A 15 4.49 5.10 17.62
CA GLY A 15 3.79 6.28 17.14
C GLY A 15 4.42 7.58 17.60
N VAL A 16 4.82 7.66 18.87
CA VAL A 16 5.58 8.81 19.40
C VAL A 16 6.90 9.00 18.67
N ARG A 17 7.67 7.92 18.46
CA ARG A 17 8.94 7.99 17.72
C ARG A 17 8.74 8.51 16.29
N LYS A 18 7.73 8.00 15.59
CA LYS A 18 7.40 8.38 14.22
C LYS A 18 6.95 9.84 14.10
N ALA A 19 6.19 10.35 15.06
CA ALA A 19 5.73 11.74 15.07
C ALA A 19 6.88 12.76 15.18
N ASN A 20 7.95 12.38 15.89
CA ASN A 20 9.11 13.22 16.16
C ASN A 20 10.15 13.25 15.02
N LEU A 21 9.96 12.47 13.96
CA LEU A 21 10.87 12.51 12.81
C LEU A 21 10.82 13.87 12.08
N PRO A 22 11.96 14.35 11.56
CA PRO A 22 12.00 15.43 10.57
C PRO A 22 11.24 15.05 9.30
N GLY A 23 10.60 16.02 8.64
CA GLY A 23 9.79 15.77 7.44
C GLY A 23 10.57 15.11 6.29
N LEU A 24 11.84 15.49 6.10
CA LEU A 24 12.70 14.85 5.10
C LEU A 24 12.97 13.37 5.42
N HIS A 25 13.19 13.01 6.69
CA HIS A 25 13.36 11.62 7.09
C HIS A 25 12.07 10.81 6.85
N MET A 26 10.90 11.38 7.16
CA MET A 26 9.60 10.76 6.84
C MET A 26 9.45 10.51 5.34
N LEU A 27 9.82 11.49 4.51
CA LEU A 27 9.72 11.40 3.06
C LEU A 27 10.65 10.31 2.50
N LEU A 28 11.91 10.26 2.93
CA LEU A 28 12.89 9.28 2.47
C LEU A 28 12.55 7.85 2.92
N LEU A 29 12.13 7.67 4.17
CA LEU A 29 11.64 6.37 4.64
C LEU A 29 10.34 5.96 3.94
N GLY A 30 9.48 6.93 3.62
CA GLY A 30 8.30 6.72 2.78
C GLY A 30 8.65 6.30 1.36
N PHE A 31 9.67 6.90 0.77
CA PHE A 31 10.17 6.56 -0.56
C PHE A 31 10.59 5.09 -0.64
N PHE A 32 11.42 4.62 0.29
CA PHE A 32 11.82 3.21 0.33
C PHE A 32 10.63 2.27 0.54
N ALA A 33 9.68 2.61 1.42
CA ALA A 33 8.49 1.79 1.58
C ALA A 33 7.65 1.71 0.30
N GLY A 34 7.46 2.83 -0.41
CA GLY A 34 6.79 2.85 -1.70
C GLY A 34 7.48 1.94 -2.72
N MET A 35 8.80 2.04 -2.83
CA MET A 35 9.60 1.18 -3.70
C MET A 35 9.43 -0.31 -3.38
N PHE A 36 9.50 -0.70 -2.10
CA PHE A 36 9.40 -2.11 -1.72
C PHE A 36 8.01 -2.70 -1.99
N ILE A 37 6.95 -1.93 -1.75
CA ILE A 37 5.58 -2.35 -2.10
C ILE A 37 5.41 -2.44 -3.62
N ALA A 38 5.96 -1.49 -4.38
CA ALA A 38 5.92 -1.53 -5.84
C ALA A 38 6.70 -2.71 -6.43
N LEU A 39 7.90 -3.00 -5.90
CA LEU A 39 8.70 -4.17 -6.31
C LEU A 39 7.99 -5.49 -6.01
N ALA A 40 7.30 -5.58 -4.87
CA ALA A 40 6.47 -6.75 -4.56
C ALA A 40 5.29 -6.88 -5.53
N GLY A 41 4.65 -5.76 -5.89
CA GLY A 41 3.59 -5.74 -6.89
C GLY A 41 4.08 -6.19 -8.27
N ALA A 42 5.24 -5.68 -8.70
CA ALA A 42 5.93 -6.07 -9.92
C ALA A 42 6.27 -7.56 -9.93
N ALA A 43 6.91 -8.07 -8.88
CA ALA A 43 7.26 -9.48 -8.75
C ALA A 43 6.01 -10.38 -8.75
N ALA A 44 4.95 -9.98 -8.04
CA ALA A 44 3.68 -10.70 -8.01
C ALA A 44 3.01 -10.75 -9.40
N SER A 45 3.10 -9.67 -10.19
CA SER A 45 2.59 -9.64 -11.57
C SER A 45 3.39 -10.53 -12.51
N VAL A 46 4.72 -10.51 -12.42
CA VAL A 46 5.59 -11.37 -13.22
C VAL A 46 5.35 -12.84 -12.87
N ALA A 47 5.32 -13.17 -11.57
CA ALA A 47 5.16 -14.55 -11.09
C ALA A 47 3.84 -15.21 -11.52
N SER A 48 2.79 -14.43 -11.72
CA SER A 48 1.48 -14.94 -12.12
C SER A 48 1.15 -14.73 -13.61
N ALA A 49 2.05 -14.13 -14.40
CA ALA A 49 1.71 -13.60 -15.73
C ALA A 49 1.23 -14.69 -16.71
N ASP A 50 1.88 -15.84 -16.71
CA ASP A 50 1.62 -16.94 -17.65
C ASP A 50 0.75 -18.06 -17.04
N ILE A 51 0.17 -17.81 -15.85
CA ILE A 51 -0.69 -18.80 -15.19
C ILE A 51 -2.10 -18.69 -15.76
N THR A 52 -2.49 -19.67 -16.57
CA THR A 52 -3.81 -19.71 -17.24
C THR A 52 -4.99 -19.85 -16.30
N ASN A 53 -4.82 -20.50 -15.14
CA ASN A 53 -5.87 -20.62 -14.13
C ASN A 53 -5.92 -19.35 -13.24
N PRO A 54 -7.02 -18.57 -13.27
CA PRO A 54 -7.09 -17.30 -12.54
C PRO A 54 -6.97 -17.43 -11.02
N SER A 55 -7.47 -18.53 -10.44
CA SER A 55 -7.37 -18.79 -9.01
C SER A 55 -5.93 -19.12 -8.61
N ALA A 56 -5.24 -19.95 -9.39
CA ALA A 56 -3.83 -20.26 -9.17
C ALA A 56 -2.96 -18.99 -9.32
N ALA A 57 -3.23 -18.17 -10.34
CA ALA A 57 -2.54 -16.90 -10.56
C ALA A 57 -2.65 -16.00 -9.32
N ARG A 58 -3.87 -15.83 -8.78
CA ARG A 58 -4.10 -15.02 -7.56
C ARG A 58 -3.41 -15.59 -6.33
N ILE A 59 -3.38 -16.92 -6.16
CA ILE A 59 -2.68 -17.56 -5.05
C ILE A 59 -1.18 -17.28 -5.14
N VAL A 60 -0.58 -17.41 -6.32
CA VAL A 60 0.84 -17.13 -6.53
C VAL A 60 1.16 -15.65 -6.24
N SER A 61 0.35 -14.72 -6.76
CA SER A 61 0.52 -13.30 -6.44
C SER A 61 0.40 -13.02 -4.93
N ALA A 62 -0.56 -13.65 -4.24
CA ALA A 62 -0.80 -13.50 -2.81
C ALA A 62 0.33 -14.08 -1.92
N LEU A 63 1.08 -15.05 -2.43
CA LEU A 63 2.26 -15.62 -1.77
C LEU A 63 3.51 -14.77 -1.97
N VAL A 64 3.65 -14.14 -3.13
CA VAL A 64 4.82 -13.31 -3.48
C VAL A 64 4.74 -11.91 -2.84
N PHE A 65 3.54 -11.31 -2.85
CA PHE A 65 3.35 -9.93 -2.42
C PHE A 65 3.82 -9.59 -0.98
N PRO A 66 3.66 -10.46 0.05
CA PRO A 66 4.12 -10.18 1.41
C PRO A 66 5.61 -9.86 1.55
N ALA A 67 6.46 -10.27 0.60
CA ALA A 67 7.88 -9.91 0.58
C ALA A 67 8.11 -8.39 0.63
N GLY A 68 7.21 -7.60 0.03
CA GLY A 68 7.27 -6.13 0.10
C GLY A 68 7.14 -5.59 1.51
N LEU A 69 6.15 -6.06 2.29
CA LEU A 69 6.02 -5.66 3.68
C LEU A 69 7.20 -6.16 4.52
N ALA A 70 7.69 -7.37 4.26
CA ALA A 70 8.87 -7.89 4.95
C ALA A 70 10.08 -6.94 4.77
N MET A 71 10.34 -6.46 3.55
CA MET A 71 11.39 -5.47 3.28
C MET A 71 11.13 -4.14 3.98
N VAL A 72 9.89 -3.64 4.00
CA VAL A 72 9.51 -2.42 4.75
C VAL A 72 9.88 -2.55 6.22
N ILE A 73 9.54 -3.70 6.84
CA ILE A 73 9.82 -3.96 8.26
C ILE A 73 11.31 -4.12 8.51
N CYS A 74 12.01 -4.91 7.70
CA CYS A 74 13.46 -5.16 7.86
C CYS A 74 14.29 -3.88 7.68
N ASN A 75 13.92 -3.01 6.75
CA ASN A 75 14.57 -1.72 6.56
C ASN A 75 14.13 -0.67 7.59
N GLY A 76 13.03 -0.89 8.31
CA GLY A 76 12.41 0.13 9.17
C GLY A 76 11.88 1.34 8.37
N SER A 77 11.43 1.09 7.14
CA SER A 77 10.80 2.12 6.29
C SER A 77 9.39 2.46 6.78
N GLU A 78 8.89 3.63 6.37
CA GLU A 78 7.59 4.14 6.84
C GLU A 78 6.52 3.93 5.76
N LEU A 79 5.51 3.10 6.07
CA LEU A 79 4.39 2.85 5.19
C LEU A 79 3.13 3.53 5.73
N PHE A 80 2.46 4.33 4.89
CA PHE A 80 1.30 5.11 5.27
C PHE A 80 0.19 4.27 5.93
N THR A 81 -0.14 3.13 5.34
CA THR A 81 -1.23 2.26 5.84
C THR A 81 -0.91 1.70 7.23
N GLY A 82 0.36 1.39 7.52
CA GLY A 82 0.80 1.02 8.86
C GLY A 82 0.80 2.19 9.84
N ASN A 83 1.13 3.40 9.35
CA ASN A 83 1.12 4.61 10.17
C ASN A 83 -0.28 5.05 10.57
N CYS A 84 -1.35 4.51 9.96
CA CYS A 84 -2.72 4.71 10.43
C CYS A 84 -2.92 4.32 11.91
N LEU A 85 -2.09 3.40 12.44
CA LEU A 85 -2.11 3.00 13.85
C LEU A 85 -1.52 4.04 14.81
N MET A 86 -0.88 5.10 14.31
CA MET A 86 -0.44 6.22 15.13
C MET A 86 -1.60 6.95 15.83
N VAL A 87 -2.85 6.70 15.42
CA VAL A 87 -4.03 7.14 16.16
C VAL A 87 -4.02 6.65 17.61
N ILE A 88 -3.41 5.49 17.89
CA ILE A 88 -3.29 4.96 19.25
C ILE A 88 -2.57 5.98 20.14
N SER A 89 -1.43 6.50 19.70
CA SER A 89 -0.67 7.54 20.43
C SER A 89 -1.36 8.89 20.49
N LEU A 90 -2.21 9.20 19.51
CA LEU A 90 -3.02 10.41 19.53
C LEU A 90 -4.09 10.32 20.62
N LEU A 91 -4.80 9.19 20.67
CA LEU A 91 -5.82 8.91 21.70
C LEU A 91 -5.22 8.77 23.09
N ASP A 92 -3.97 8.33 23.18
CA ASP A 92 -3.17 8.31 24.40
C ASP A 92 -2.57 9.68 24.77
N HIS A 93 -2.91 10.74 24.03
CA HIS A 93 -2.45 12.12 24.23
C HIS A 93 -0.92 12.33 24.17
N LYS A 94 -0.16 11.38 23.61
CA LYS A 94 1.30 11.45 23.51
C LYS A 94 1.81 12.14 22.25
N ILE A 95 0.96 12.27 21.23
CA ILE A 95 1.25 13.04 20.01
C ILE A 95 0.12 14.02 19.73
N THR A 96 0.42 15.08 18.97
CA THR A 96 -0.59 16.04 18.53
C THR A 96 -1.20 15.62 17.20
N PHE A 97 -2.44 16.05 16.94
CA PHE A 97 -3.09 15.84 15.65
C PHE A 97 -2.27 16.44 14.48
N LYS A 98 -1.62 17.58 14.70
CA LYS A 98 -0.72 18.20 13.72
C LYS A 98 0.48 17.30 13.40
N ALA A 99 1.08 16.65 14.40
CA ALA A 99 2.19 15.73 14.19
C ALA A 99 1.75 14.47 13.42
N LEU A 100 0.54 13.97 13.71
CA LEU A 100 -0.07 12.86 12.97
C LEU A 100 -0.28 13.22 11.49
N MET A 101 -0.92 14.36 11.22
CA MET A 101 -1.17 14.80 9.83
C MET A 101 0.12 15.11 9.07
N LYS A 102 1.13 15.69 9.73
CA LYS A 102 2.48 15.84 9.16
C LYS A 102 3.04 14.49 8.74
N ASN A 103 3.01 13.50 9.62
CA ASN A 103 3.51 12.16 9.31
C ASN A 103 2.76 11.55 8.12
N TYR A 104 1.43 11.58 8.14
CA TYR A 104 0.60 11.04 7.06
C TYR A 104 0.95 11.67 5.72
N LEU A 105 1.05 13.00 5.66
CA LEU A 105 1.35 13.72 4.42
C LEU A 105 2.72 13.33 3.85
N PHE A 106 3.80 13.46 4.64
CA PHE A 106 5.15 13.22 4.13
C PHE A 106 5.41 11.76 3.79
N VAL A 107 4.89 10.82 4.59
CA VAL A 107 5.04 9.39 4.32
C VAL A 107 4.23 8.99 3.09
N TYR A 108 2.99 9.49 2.93
CA TYR A 108 2.17 9.21 1.76
C TYR A 108 2.78 9.74 0.47
N LEU A 109 3.32 10.97 0.49
CA LEU A 109 4.07 11.52 -0.65
C LEU A 109 5.31 10.69 -0.96
N GLY A 110 6.07 10.27 0.06
CA GLY A 110 7.21 9.38 -0.11
C GLY A 110 6.78 8.06 -0.77
N ASN A 111 5.74 7.42 -0.25
CA ASN A 111 5.19 6.17 -0.79
C ASN A 111 4.79 6.34 -2.27
N LEU A 112 4.14 7.45 -2.63
CA LEU A 112 3.79 7.75 -4.02
C LEU A 112 5.02 7.91 -4.91
N ILE A 113 6.00 8.72 -4.50
CA ILE A 113 7.22 8.96 -5.28
C ILE A 113 8.01 7.65 -5.46
N GLY A 114 8.14 6.85 -4.42
CA GLY A 114 8.81 5.55 -4.46
C GLY A 114 8.12 4.56 -5.38
N SER A 115 6.79 4.48 -5.33
CA SER A 115 6.01 3.62 -6.22
C SER A 115 6.12 4.05 -7.67
N LEU A 116 6.03 5.36 -7.95
CA LEU A 116 6.18 5.90 -9.31
C LEU A 116 7.58 5.67 -9.87
N PHE A 117 8.62 5.81 -9.05
CA PHE A 117 9.99 5.51 -9.43
C PHE A 117 10.13 4.06 -9.94
N VAL A 118 9.59 3.09 -9.19
CA VAL A 118 9.60 1.69 -9.61
C VAL A 118 8.72 1.48 -10.85
N SER A 119 7.53 2.10 -10.94
CA SER A 119 6.67 1.99 -12.13
C SER A 119 7.40 2.43 -13.41
N VAL A 120 8.15 3.54 -13.35
CA VAL A 120 8.92 4.06 -14.49
C VAL A 120 10.02 3.06 -14.87
N LEU A 121 10.83 2.62 -13.91
CA LEU A 121 11.89 1.65 -14.17
C LEU A 121 11.36 0.33 -14.72
N PHE A 122 10.23 -0.13 -14.20
CA PHE A 122 9.61 -1.38 -14.61
C PHE A 122 9.12 -1.31 -16.06
N VAL A 123 8.41 -0.24 -16.44
CA VAL A 123 7.84 -0.11 -17.79
C VAL A 123 8.92 0.20 -18.83
N TYR A 124 9.78 1.18 -18.57
CA TYR A 124 10.85 1.55 -19.51
C TYR A 124 12.04 0.60 -19.48
N GLY A 125 12.14 -0.28 -18.47
CA GLY A 125 13.00 -1.46 -18.50
C GLY A 125 12.46 -2.59 -19.36
N HIS A 126 11.36 -2.39 -20.08
CA HIS A 126 10.70 -3.36 -20.95
C HIS A 126 10.22 -4.65 -20.26
N ILE A 127 10.07 -4.64 -18.93
CA ILE A 127 9.56 -5.80 -18.19
C ILE A 127 8.14 -6.19 -18.63
N PRO A 128 7.20 -5.27 -18.90
CA PRO A 128 5.87 -5.66 -19.41
C PRO A 128 5.90 -6.47 -20.72
N GLY A 129 6.98 -6.37 -21.50
CA GLY A 129 7.15 -7.12 -22.75
C GLY A 129 7.48 -8.60 -22.56
N LEU A 130 7.75 -9.04 -21.32
CA LEU A 130 7.93 -10.46 -21.01
C LEU A 130 6.70 -11.30 -21.39
N TYR A 131 6.94 -12.60 -21.64
CA TYR A 131 5.90 -13.56 -22.02
C TYR A 131 5.14 -13.12 -23.29
N ASP A 132 5.90 -12.69 -24.31
CA ASP A 132 5.36 -12.20 -25.59
C ASP A 132 4.29 -11.09 -25.43
N GLY A 133 4.45 -10.24 -24.40
CA GLY A 133 3.52 -9.13 -24.10
C GLY A 133 2.29 -9.50 -23.27
N LEU A 134 2.15 -10.76 -22.85
CA LEU A 134 1.05 -11.19 -21.96
C LEU A 134 1.05 -10.42 -20.64
N LEU A 135 2.24 -10.15 -20.08
CA LEU A 135 2.37 -9.34 -18.87
C LEU A 135 1.85 -7.92 -19.09
N ALA A 136 2.15 -7.29 -20.23
CA ALA A 136 1.63 -5.97 -20.57
C ALA A 136 0.10 -5.94 -20.57
N GLN A 137 -0.54 -6.94 -21.20
CA GLN A 137 -2.01 -7.05 -21.20
C GLN A 137 -2.57 -7.23 -19.78
N ASN A 138 -1.98 -8.11 -18.98
CA ASN A 138 -2.42 -8.36 -17.61
C ASN A 138 -2.28 -7.14 -16.71
N MET A 139 -1.22 -6.35 -16.89
CA MET A 139 -1.01 -5.11 -16.16
C MET A 139 -2.06 -4.04 -16.50
N VAL A 140 -2.36 -3.85 -17.79
CA VAL A 140 -3.40 -2.92 -18.22
C VAL A 140 -4.77 -3.36 -17.68
N ASN A 141 -5.10 -4.64 -17.78
CA ASN A 141 -6.35 -5.20 -17.24
C ASN A 141 -6.46 -5.00 -15.72
N THR A 142 -5.35 -5.18 -15.00
CA THR A 142 -5.29 -4.94 -13.55
C THR A 142 -5.53 -3.46 -13.22
N ALA A 143 -4.88 -2.54 -13.94
CA ALA A 143 -5.07 -1.10 -13.74
C ALA A 143 -6.51 -0.66 -14.03
N VAL A 144 -7.10 -1.14 -15.13
CA VAL A 144 -8.50 -0.90 -15.49
C VAL A 144 -9.44 -1.41 -14.40
N THR A 145 -9.23 -2.64 -13.90
CA THR A 145 -10.06 -3.23 -12.83
C THR A 145 -10.03 -2.37 -11.56
N LYS A 146 -8.86 -1.82 -11.21
CA LYS A 146 -8.69 -1.01 -10.00
C LYS A 146 -9.41 0.33 -10.07
N VAL A 147 -9.54 0.92 -11.26
CA VAL A 147 -10.33 2.16 -11.44
C VAL A 147 -11.82 1.89 -11.68
N SER A 148 -12.20 0.64 -12.02
CA SER A 148 -13.58 0.25 -12.34
C SER A 148 -14.34 -0.47 -11.21
N GLY A 149 -13.69 -0.95 -10.13
CA GLY A 149 -14.41 -1.33 -8.92
C GLY A 149 -13.65 -2.11 -7.85
N LYS A 150 -13.78 -1.64 -6.59
CA LYS A 150 -14.17 -2.33 -5.33
C LYS A 150 -13.72 -1.48 -4.13
N ILE A 151 -14.67 -0.92 -3.39
CA ILE A 151 -14.42 0.05 -2.30
C ILE A 151 -14.53 -0.65 -0.93
N LEU A 152 -13.87 -1.80 -0.77
CA LEU A 152 -13.78 -2.43 0.54
C LEU A 152 -12.32 -2.72 0.84
N ALA A 153 -11.76 -1.92 1.75
CA ALA A 153 -10.46 -2.18 2.34
C ALA A 153 -10.67 -2.51 3.82
N VAL A 154 -10.49 -3.78 4.16
CA VAL A 154 -10.39 -4.25 5.54
C VAL A 154 -8.90 -4.46 5.85
N TYR A 155 -8.54 -4.72 7.11
CA TYR A 155 -7.19 -5.03 7.56
C TYR A 155 -6.95 -6.56 7.74
N PRO A 156 -7.20 -7.45 6.75
CA PRO A 156 -6.84 -8.86 6.87
C PRO A 156 -5.32 -9.06 6.65
N PRO A 157 -4.79 -10.27 6.92
CA PRO A 157 -3.43 -10.65 6.52
C PRO A 157 -3.18 -10.38 5.04
N ILE A 158 -1.96 -9.96 4.66
CA ILE A 158 -1.65 -9.50 3.30
C ILE A 158 -2.02 -10.53 2.23
N SER A 159 -1.72 -11.80 2.43
CA SER A 159 -2.07 -12.84 1.44
C SER A 159 -3.58 -12.96 1.25
N ALA A 160 -4.37 -12.87 2.33
CA ALA A 160 -5.83 -12.84 2.24
C ALA A 160 -6.32 -11.54 1.58
N PHE A 161 -5.68 -10.41 1.87
CA PHE A 161 -5.96 -9.12 1.25
C PHE A 161 -5.82 -9.17 -0.28
N VAL A 162 -4.69 -9.71 -0.76
CA VAL A 162 -4.39 -9.84 -2.19
C VAL A 162 -5.33 -10.87 -2.84
N LEU A 163 -5.57 -12.01 -2.18
CA LEU A 163 -6.45 -13.06 -2.69
C LEU A 163 -7.90 -12.57 -2.87
N CYS A 164 -8.41 -11.78 -1.92
CA CYS A 164 -9.74 -11.19 -1.97
C CYS A 164 -9.85 -10.03 -2.97
N GLY A 165 -8.73 -9.49 -3.45
CA GLY A 165 -8.70 -8.34 -4.37
C GLY A 165 -9.14 -7.05 -3.71
N PHE A 166 -8.74 -6.82 -2.45
CA PHE A 166 -8.98 -5.55 -1.77
C PHE A 166 -8.03 -4.44 -2.25
N GLU A 167 -8.43 -3.19 -2.03
CA GLU A 167 -7.71 -2.01 -2.53
C GLU A 167 -6.75 -1.41 -1.49
N HIS A 168 -5.47 -1.33 -1.85
CA HIS A 168 -4.41 -0.77 -1.01
C HIS A 168 -3.82 0.45 -1.69
N CYS A 169 -4.03 1.64 -1.12
CA CYS A 169 -3.64 2.92 -1.73
C CYS A 169 -2.19 2.90 -2.23
N VAL A 170 -1.22 2.46 -1.43
CA VAL A 170 0.21 2.44 -1.83
C VAL A 170 0.51 1.41 -2.93
N ALA A 171 -0.20 0.29 -2.98
CA ALA A 171 0.01 -0.70 -4.05
C ALA A 171 -0.58 -0.17 -5.36
N ASN A 172 -1.70 0.54 -5.29
CA ASN A 172 -2.35 1.15 -6.44
C ASN A 172 -1.52 2.29 -7.04
N MET A 173 -0.70 2.98 -6.23
CA MET A 173 0.31 3.94 -6.71
C MET A 173 1.36 3.30 -7.62
N PHE A 174 1.52 1.98 -7.58
CA PHE A 174 2.31 1.23 -8.57
C PHE A 174 1.42 0.75 -9.73
N TYR A 175 0.42 -0.08 -9.43
CA TYR A 175 -0.35 -0.80 -10.46
C TYR A 175 -1.00 0.11 -11.49
N ILE A 176 -1.59 1.23 -11.06
CA ILE A 176 -2.35 2.11 -11.96
C ILE A 176 -1.41 2.92 -12.85
N PRO A 177 -0.40 3.66 -12.32
CA PRO A 177 0.57 4.35 -13.17
C PRO A 177 1.36 3.41 -14.08
N ALA A 178 1.77 2.24 -13.58
CA ALA A 178 2.47 1.25 -14.41
C ALA A 178 1.57 0.74 -15.55
N GLY A 179 0.30 0.42 -15.27
CA GLY A 179 -0.66 0.02 -16.30
C GLY A 179 -0.93 1.13 -17.34
N MET A 180 -1.03 2.39 -16.90
CA MET A 180 -1.18 3.54 -17.82
C MET A 180 0.02 3.70 -18.76
N MET A 181 1.24 3.65 -18.21
CA MET A 181 2.45 3.75 -19.02
C MET A 181 2.61 2.55 -19.95
N THR A 182 2.30 1.34 -19.48
CA THR A 182 2.29 0.12 -20.30
C THR A 182 1.28 0.22 -21.44
N ALA A 183 0.05 0.68 -21.16
CA ALA A 183 -0.97 0.87 -22.20
C ALA A 183 -0.46 1.80 -23.32
N SER A 184 0.15 2.91 -22.93
CA SER A 184 0.74 3.86 -23.88
C SER A 184 1.95 3.29 -24.63
N ALA A 185 2.83 2.55 -23.96
CA ALA A 185 4.08 2.04 -24.53
C ALA A 185 3.88 0.84 -25.48
N TYR A 186 2.84 0.04 -25.24
CA TYR A 186 2.54 -1.19 -26.01
C TYR A 186 1.29 -1.05 -26.89
N GLY A 187 0.65 0.12 -26.93
CA GLY A 187 -0.53 0.37 -27.77
C GLY A 187 -1.77 -0.43 -27.36
N ILE A 188 -1.91 -0.74 -26.07
CA ILE A 188 -3.02 -1.55 -25.54
C ILE A 188 -4.19 -0.62 -25.17
N ALA A 189 -5.38 -0.93 -25.67
CA ALA A 189 -6.59 -0.19 -25.31
C ALA A 189 -6.88 -0.30 -23.80
N ALA A 190 -7.08 0.85 -23.15
CA ALA A 190 -7.33 0.93 -21.71
C ALA A 190 -8.54 1.85 -21.43
N GLU A 191 -9.73 1.38 -21.79
CA GLU A 191 -10.97 2.15 -21.61
C GLU A 191 -11.18 2.53 -20.14
N GLY A 192 -11.52 3.79 -19.90
CA GLY A 192 -11.78 4.33 -18.56
C GLY A 192 -10.52 4.54 -17.70
N LEU A 193 -9.32 4.16 -18.17
CA LEU A 193 -8.07 4.36 -17.43
C LEU A 193 -7.45 5.73 -17.75
N ASN A 194 -7.50 6.66 -16.80
CA ASN A 194 -6.86 7.97 -16.92
C ASN A 194 -6.51 8.53 -15.53
N ILE A 195 -5.84 9.69 -15.49
CA ILE A 195 -5.44 10.35 -14.22
C ILE A 195 -6.67 10.69 -13.36
N GLY A 196 -7.77 11.12 -13.97
CA GLY A 196 -9.01 11.45 -13.27
C GLY A 196 -9.61 10.25 -12.57
N THR A 197 -9.74 9.12 -13.27
CA THR A 197 -10.26 7.86 -12.68
C THR A 197 -9.28 7.24 -11.70
N PHE A 198 -7.97 7.40 -11.91
CA PHE A 198 -6.97 7.04 -10.90
C PHE A 198 -7.21 7.78 -9.58
N ILE A 199 -7.36 9.10 -9.62
CA ILE A 199 -7.51 9.91 -8.39
C ILE A 199 -8.89 9.71 -7.76
N LEU A 200 -9.96 9.90 -8.54
CA LEU A 200 -11.33 10.01 -8.02
C LEU A 200 -11.96 8.64 -7.75
N ASN A 201 -11.69 7.64 -8.58
CA ASN A 201 -12.34 6.33 -8.47
C ASN A 201 -11.50 5.33 -7.66
N ASN A 202 -10.19 5.54 -7.56
CA ASN A 202 -9.31 4.62 -6.84
C ASN A 202 -8.56 5.26 -5.67
N LEU A 203 -7.68 6.22 -5.91
CA LEU A 203 -6.70 6.66 -4.92
C LEU A 203 -7.36 7.28 -3.69
N ILE A 204 -8.32 8.20 -3.88
CA ILE A 204 -9.07 8.81 -2.77
C ILE A 204 -9.91 7.76 -2.02
N PRO A 205 -10.81 7.00 -2.68
CA PRO A 205 -11.61 5.98 -1.99
C PRO A 205 -10.79 4.91 -1.28
N ALA A 206 -9.73 4.39 -1.91
CA ALA A 206 -8.85 3.38 -1.30
C ALA A 206 -8.14 3.94 -0.07
N THR A 207 -7.65 5.19 -0.14
CA THR A 207 -7.01 5.85 1.00
C THR A 207 -7.96 6.04 2.16
N ILE A 208 -9.18 6.50 1.90
CA ILE A 208 -10.23 6.63 2.93
C ILE A 208 -10.53 5.26 3.55
N GLY A 209 -10.69 4.22 2.74
CA GLY A 209 -10.91 2.86 3.22
C GLY A 209 -9.75 2.34 4.09
N ASN A 210 -8.50 2.57 3.68
CA ASN A 210 -7.33 2.17 4.46
C ASN A 210 -7.20 2.97 5.77
N ILE A 211 -7.48 4.28 5.76
CA ILE A 211 -7.55 5.09 6.99
C ILE A 211 -8.66 4.54 7.90
N PHE A 212 -9.85 4.28 7.38
CA PHE A 212 -10.96 3.75 8.18
C PHE A 212 -10.60 2.41 8.83
N GLY A 213 -10.04 1.47 8.05
CA GLY A 213 -9.58 0.17 8.55
C GLY A 213 -8.48 0.30 9.61
N GLY A 214 -7.45 1.12 9.37
CA GLY A 214 -6.35 1.28 10.31
C GLY A 214 -6.72 2.07 11.56
N VAL A 215 -7.38 3.22 11.39
CA VAL A 215 -7.72 4.14 12.47
C VAL A 215 -8.88 3.61 13.31
N ILE A 216 -10.01 3.30 12.68
CA ILE A 216 -11.25 2.98 13.41
C ILE A 216 -11.27 1.51 13.80
N VAL A 217 -11.11 0.61 12.82
CA VAL A 217 -11.29 -0.84 13.07
C VAL A 217 -10.18 -1.41 13.94
N VAL A 218 -8.93 -0.95 13.76
CA VAL A 218 -7.80 -1.48 14.55
C VAL A 218 -7.38 -0.51 15.66
N GLY A 219 -6.98 0.72 15.31
CA GLY A 219 -6.36 1.67 16.23
C GLY A 219 -7.24 2.03 17.43
N CYS A 220 -8.46 2.53 17.17
CA CYS A 220 -9.41 2.90 18.22
C CYS A 220 -9.80 1.71 19.12
N LEU A 221 -10.04 0.53 18.52
CA LEU A 221 -10.38 -0.67 19.29
C LEU A 221 -9.22 -1.13 20.18
N TYR A 222 -7.98 -1.13 19.67
CA TYR A 222 -6.81 -1.50 20.47
C TYR A 222 -6.57 -0.53 21.62
N TRP A 223 -6.68 0.78 21.37
CA TRP A 223 -6.56 1.78 22.43
C TRP A 223 -7.65 1.59 23.50
N TYR A 224 -8.91 1.41 23.08
CA TYR A 224 -10.05 1.23 23.99
C TYR A 224 -9.88 0.01 24.88
N LEU A 225 -9.45 -1.12 24.32
CA LEU A 225 -9.35 -2.39 25.04
C LEU A 225 -8.13 -2.49 25.97
N PHE A 226 -7.03 -1.80 25.66
CA PHE A 226 -5.74 -2.06 26.33
C PHE A 226 -5.09 -0.84 26.99
N LEU A 227 -5.44 0.39 26.58
CA LEU A 227 -4.77 1.60 27.06
C LEU A 227 -5.70 2.57 27.80
N ARG A 228 -7.01 2.59 27.48
CA ARG A 228 -7.97 3.55 28.07
C ARG A 228 -8.02 3.52 29.60
N GLU A 229 -8.05 2.33 30.22
CA GLU A 229 -8.21 2.20 31.69
C GLU A 229 -6.94 2.53 32.50
N LYS A 230 -5.82 2.79 31.82
CA LYS A 230 -4.53 3.08 32.46
C LYS A 230 -4.20 4.57 32.53
N ASN A 231 -5.06 5.43 31.98
CA ASN A 231 -4.96 6.90 32.03
C ASN A 231 -6.15 7.48 32.78
#